data_AF-A0A958NFN5-F1
#
_entry.id   AF-A0A958NFN5-F1
#
_cell.length_a   1.000
_cell.length_b   1.000
_cell.length_c   1.000
_cell.angle_alpha   90.00
_cell.angle_beta   90.00
_cell.angle_gamma   90.00
#
_symmetry.space_group_name_H-M   'P 1'
#
loop_
_entity.id
_entity.type
_entity.pdbx_description
1 polymer ?
#
loop_
_entity_poly.entity_id
_entity_poly.type
_entity_poly.pdbx_seq_one_letter_code
_entity_poly.pdbx_strand_id
1 'polypeptide(L)'
;KTTQSLKVLSDNGPCYIAKDLAEFFQDREIKHVRGRVRHPQTQGKIERWHQSMKNVIKLDNYYSPDELRQALAEFIRYYNNRRYHESLENLTPADVFFGRDKQILARRKQTKERTMKQRRKFHRQQMLNL
;
A
#
# COMPACT_ATOMS: atom_id res chain seq x y z
N LYS A 1 15.72 4.34 -19.08
CA LYS A 1 14.76 3.70 -18.14
C LYS A 1 13.84 2.84 -19.01
N THR A 2 13.93 1.52 -18.91
CA THR A 2 13.10 0.59 -19.69
C THR A 2 11.64 0.86 -19.33
N THR A 3 10.84 1.35 -20.26
CA THR A 3 9.40 1.60 -20.05
C THR A 3 8.73 0.25 -19.85
N GLN A 4 8.57 -0.16 -18.58
CA GLN A 4 7.86 -1.38 -18.26
C GLN A 4 6.39 -1.16 -18.66
N SER A 5 5.91 -1.90 -19.67
CA SER A 5 4.51 -1.83 -20.13
C SER A 5 3.58 -1.97 -18.92
N LEU A 6 2.69 -0.99 -18.76
CA LEU A 6 1.73 -0.93 -17.67
C LEU A 6 0.80 -2.15 -17.77
N LYS A 7 0.62 -2.85 -16.64
CA LYS A 7 -0.28 -4.00 -16.56
C LYS A 7 -1.39 -3.71 -15.58
N VAL A 8 -2.62 -3.98 -16.00
CA VAL A 8 -3.81 -3.88 -15.14
C VAL A 8 -4.35 -5.28 -14.93
N LEU A 9 -4.63 -5.63 -13.67
CA LEU A 9 -5.25 -6.89 -13.29
C LEU A 9 -6.69 -6.65 -12.85
N SER A 10 -7.66 -7.32 -13.48
CA SER A 10 -9.07 -7.27 -13.06
C SER A 10 -9.63 -8.67 -12.85
N ASP A 11 -10.82 -8.74 -12.25
CA ASP A 11 -11.63 -9.95 -12.28
C ASP A 11 -12.35 -10.08 -13.63
N ASN A 12 -13.29 -11.02 -13.70
CA ASN A 12 -14.10 -11.30 -14.88
C ASN A 12 -15.50 -10.66 -14.76
N GLY A 13 -15.64 -9.57 -14.01
CA GLY A 13 -16.88 -8.79 -13.98
C GLY A 13 -17.24 -8.28 -15.38
N PRO A 14 -18.53 -8.18 -15.74
CA PRO A 14 -18.95 -7.76 -17.09
C PRO A 14 -18.36 -6.41 -17.52
N CYS A 15 -18.24 -5.46 -16.58
CA CYS A 15 -17.63 -4.16 -16.82
C CYS A 15 -16.15 -4.23 -17.23
N TYR A 16 -15.43 -5.28 -16.84
CA TYR A 16 -14.04 -5.49 -17.22
C TYR A 16 -13.87 -6.36 -18.46
N ILE A 17 -14.94 -6.95 -19.00
CA ILE A 17 -14.96 -7.73 -20.24
C ILE A 17 -15.41 -6.86 -21.43
N ALA A 18 -16.01 -5.70 -21.17
CA ALA A 18 -16.52 -4.79 -22.18
C ALA A 18 -15.47 -4.45 -23.25
N LYS A 19 -15.91 -4.45 -24.52
CA LYS A 19 -15.05 -4.19 -25.69
C LYS A 19 -14.40 -2.82 -25.60
N ASP A 20 -15.16 -1.80 -25.21
CA ASP A 20 -14.71 -0.42 -25.07
C ASP A 20 -13.51 -0.29 -24.12
N LEU A 21 -13.50 -1.06 -23.03
CA LEU A 21 -12.38 -1.08 -22.09
C LEU A 21 -11.14 -1.75 -22.70
N ALA A 22 -11.34 -2.84 -23.45
CA ALA A 22 -10.26 -3.53 -24.13
C ALA A 22 -9.60 -2.63 -25.20
N GLU A 23 -10.41 -1.91 -25.99
CA GLU A 23 -9.95 -0.93 -26.97
C GLU A 23 -9.17 0.21 -26.28
N PHE A 24 -9.73 0.77 -25.19
CA PHE A 24 -9.07 1.81 -24.40
C PHE A 24 -7.67 1.40 -23.90
N PHE A 25 -7.51 0.14 -23.46
CA PHE A 25 -6.22 -0.38 -23.01
C PHE A 25 -5.26 -0.65 -24.17
N GLN A 26 -5.77 -1.15 -25.30
CA GLN A 26 -4.98 -1.38 -26.51
C GLN A 26 -4.38 -0.07 -27.05
N ASP A 27 -5.19 0.98 -27.15
CA ASP A 27 -4.78 2.32 -27.62
C ASP A 27 -3.69 2.95 -26.75
N ARG A 28 -3.58 2.52 -25.49
CA ARG A 28 -2.59 3.02 -24.51
C ARG A 28 -1.44 2.05 -24.26
N GLU A 29 -1.36 0.96 -25.01
CA GLU A 29 -0.35 -0.09 -24.81
C GLU A 29 -0.34 -0.67 -23.39
N ILE A 30 -1.51 -0.66 -22.73
CA ILE A 30 -1.72 -1.21 -21.40
C ILE A 30 -2.10 -2.68 -21.54
N LYS A 31 -1.31 -3.58 -20.96
CA LYS A 31 -1.65 -5.00 -20.97
C LYS A 31 -2.68 -5.31 -19.89
N HIS A 32 -3.88 -5.67 -20.32
CA HIS A 32 -4.94 -6.14 -19.43
C HIS A 32 -4.79 -7.64 -19.14
N VAL A 33 -4.70 -7.99 -17.86
CA VAL A 33 -4.61 -9.35 -17.35
C VAL A 33 -5.87 -9.63 -16.55
N ARG A 34 -6.49 -10.79 -16.78
CA ARG A 34 -7.67 -11.21 -16.04
C ARG A 34 -7.31 -12.35 -15.09
N GLY A 35 -7.87 -12.31 -13.89
CA GLY A 35 -7.77 -13.42 -12.94
C GLY A 35 -8.38 -14.69 -13.51
N ARG A 36 -7.82 -15.86 -13.18
CA ARG A 36 -8.41 -17.14 -13.55
C ARG A 36 -9.81 -17.25 -12.94
N VAL A 37 -10.73 -17.85 -13.69
CA VAL A 37 -12.11 -18.10 -13.23
C VAL A 37 -12.06 -18.88 -11.91
N ARG A 38 -12.84 -18.44 -10.91
CA ARG A 38 -12.91 -19.00 -9.54
C ARG A 38 -11.58 -18.98 -8.77
N HIS A 39 -10.72 -17.99 -9.01
CA HIS A 39 -9.46 -17.82 -8.29
C HIS A 39 -9.44 -16.52 -7.45
N PRO A 40 -10.20 -16.45 -6.34
CA PRO A 40 -10.41 -15.21 -5.56
C PRO A 40 -9.11 -14.64 -4.98
N GLN A 41 -8.11 -15.48 -4.72
CA GLN A 41 -6.80 -15.08 -4.19
C GLN A 41 -6.09 -14.05 -5.08
N THR A 42 -6.36 -14.05 -6.38
CA THR A 42 -5.76 -13.12 -7.35
C THR A 42 -6.20 -11.66 -7.09
N GLN A 43 -7.37 -11.46 -6.49
CA GLN A 43 -7.91 -10.15 -6.12
C GLN A 43 -7.71 -9.79 -4.64
N GLY A 44 -7.00 -10.62 -3.88
CA GLY A 44 -6.87 -10.45 -2.43
C GLY A 44 -6.27 -9.11 -2.00
N LYS A 45 -5.44 -8.46 -2.84
CA LYS A 45 -4.90 -7.12 -2.55
C LYS A 45 -5.98 -6.04 -2.53
N ILE A 46 -6.83 -5.99 -3.56
CA ILE A 46 -7.90 -4.99 -3.65
C ILE A 46 -9.02 -5.31 -2.65
N GLU A 47 -9.31 -6.59 -2.42
CA GLU A 47 -10.25 -7.02 -1.39
C GLU A 47 -9.81 -6.60 0.01
N ARG A 48 -8.53 -6.80 0.37
CA ARG A 48 -7.97 -6.35 1.64
C ARG A 48 -7.96 -4.82 1.76
N TRP A 49 -7.72 -4.11 0.66
CA TRP A 49 -7.85 -2.65 0.63
C TRP A 49 -9.29 -2.21 0.93
N HIS A 50 -10.28 -2.80 0.25
CA HIS A 50 -11.70 -2.53 0.49
C HIS A 50 -12.12 -2.85 1.93
N GLN A 51 -11.65 -3.96 2.49
CA GLN A 51 -11.91 -4.30 3.89
C GLN A 51 -11.34 -3.23 4.84
N SER A 52 -10.10 -2.82 4.63
CA SER A 52 -9.44 -1.78 5.43
C SER A 52 -10.20 -0.46 5.39
N MET A 53 -10.67 -0.06 4.20
CA MET A 53 -11.51 1.13 4.02
C MET A 53 -12.84 1.01 4.76
N LYS A 54 -13.57 -0.09 4.55
CA LYS A 54 -14.87 -0.33 5.17
C LYS A 54 -14.80 -0.34 6.70
N ASN A 55 -13.71 -0.87 7.28
CA ASN A 55 -13.50 -0.91 8.72
C ASN A 55 -13.31 0.48 9.35
N VAL A 56 -13.04 1.51 8.56
CA VAL A 56 -12.93 2.90 9.03
C VAL A 56 -14.21 3.66 8.68
N ILE A 57 -14.58 3.66 7.40
CA ILE A 57 -15.70 4.45 6.88
C ILE A 57 -17.04 4.06 7.51
N LYS A 58 -17.25 2.77 7.83
CA LYS A 58 -18.53 2.33 8.42
C LYS A 58 -18.68 2.65 9.91
N LEU A 59 -17.69 3.29 10.54
CA LEU A 59 -17.77 3.68 11.95
C LEU A 59 -18.59 4.95 12.17
N ASP A 60 -18.76 5.76 11.12
CA ASP A 60 -19.47 7.03 11.16
C ASP A 60 -20.76 7.02 10.33
N ASN A 61 -21.65 7.96 10.63
CA ASN A 61 -22.83 8.25 9.81
C ASN A 61 -22.54 9.45 8.90
N TYR A 62 -22.91 9.34 7.62
CA TYR A 62 -22.80 10.43 6.65
C TYR A 62 -24.19 10.85 6.21
N TYR A 63 -24.48 12.14 6.31
CA TYR A 63 -25.80 12.70 6.04
C TYR A 63 -25.91 13.29 4.63
N SER A 64 -24.80 13.32 3.90
CA SER A 64 -24.76 13.64 2.48
C SER A 64 -23.73 12.81 1.71
N PRO A 65 -23.89 12.64 0.38
CA PRO A 65 -22.87 12.01 -0.46
C PRO A 65 -21.52 12.73 -0.43
N ASP A 66 -21.51 14.06 -0.23
CA ASP A 66 -20.27 14.85 -0.20
C ASP A 66 -19.45 14.60 1.06
N GLU A 67 -20.10 14.42 2.21
CA GLU A 67 -19.43 14.01 3.44
C GLU A 67 -18.76 12.64 3.27
N LEU A 68 -19.47 11.67 2.67
CA LEU A 68 -18.88 10.35 2.39
C LEU A 68 -17.70 10.45 1.42
N ARG A 69 -17.79 11.28 0.37
CA ARG A 69 -16.67 11.52 -0.56
C ARG A 69 -15.46 12.11 0.16
N GLN A 70 -15.66 13.05 1.07
CA GLN A 70 -14.60 13.67 1.86
C GLN A 70 -13.93 12.64 2.78
N ALA A 71 -14.72 11.84 3.49
CA ALA A 71 -14.21 10.79 4.36
C ALA A 71 -13.41 9.72 3.58
N LEU A 72 -13.89 9.32 2.41
CA LEU A 72 -13.16 8.42 1.51
C LEU A 72 -11.83 9.03 1.03
N ALA A 73 -11.82 10.31 0.64
CA ALA A 73 -10.61 10.99 0.23
C ALA A 73 -9.59 11.09 1.37
N GLU A 74 -10.05 11.35 2.60
CA GLU A 74 -9.21 11.36 3.78
C GLU A 74 -8.63 9.98 4.08
N PHE A 75 -9.46 8.93 4.03
CA PHE A 75 -9.01 7.55 4.19
C PHE A 75 -7.92 7.20 3.17
N ILE A 76 -8.12 7.52 1.88
CA ILE A 76 -7.14 7.25 0.81
C ILE A 76 -5.81 7.96 1.10
N ARG A 77 -5.89 9.24 1.49
CA ARG A 77 -4.70 10.03 1.82
C ARG A 77 -3.96 9.44 3.03
N TYR A 78 -4.68 9.04 4.07
CA TYR A 78 -4.10 8.37 5.24
C TYR A 78 -3.46 7.02 4.86
N TYR A 79 -4.19 6.17 4.14
CA TYR A 79 -3.73 4.84 3.73
C TYR A 79 -2.45 4.93 2.91
N ASN A 80 -2.41 5.83 1.93
CA ASN A 80 -1.27 5.92 1.02
C ASN A 80 -0.03 6.60 1.64
N ASN A 81 -0.22 7.58 2.52
CA ASN A 81 0.88 8.47 2.94
C ASN A 81 1.26 8.38 4.42
N ARG A 82 0.44 7.74 5.27
CA ARG A 82 0.65 7.73 6.73
C ARG A 82 0.58 6.32 7.33
N ARG A 83 -0.25 5.44 6.79
CA ARG A 83 -0.39 4.08 7.29
C ARG A 83 0.85 3.26 6.96
N TYR A 84 1.44 2.62 7.98
CA TYR A 84 2.50 1.64 7.78
C TYR A 84 1.92 0.27 7.45
N HIS A 85 2.57 -0.42 6.52
CA HIS A 85 2.18 -1.77 6.09
C HIS A 85 3.28 -2.76 6.40
N GLU A 86 2.96 -3.80 7.19
CA GLU A 86 3.92 -4.84 7.57
C GLU A 86 4.46 -5.58 6.34
N SER A 87 3.60 -5.85 5.35
CA SER A 87 4.00 -6.45 4.07
C SER A 87 4.94 -5.58 3.23
N LEU A 88 5.15 -4.32 3.63
CA LEU A 88 6.07 -3.36 3.01
C LEU A 88 7.18 -2.96 4.00
N GLU A 89 7.58 -3.84 4.93
CA GLU A 89 8.62 -3.54 5.94
C GLU A 89 8.30 -2.30 6.79
N ASN A 90 7.01 -2.09 7.09
CA ASN A 90 6.50 -0.90 7.78
C ASN A 90 6.84 0.41 7.05
N LEU A 91 6.77 0.39 5.71
CA LEU A 91 6.76 1.58 4.87
C LEU A 91 5.33 1.95 4.49
N THR A 92 5.14 3.18 4.02
CA THR A 92 3.86 3.60 3.43
C THR A 92 3.79 3.19 1.95
N PRO A 93 2.59 2.98 1.38
CA PRO A 93 2.45 2.69 -0.04
C PRO A 93 3.10 3.76 -0.93
N ALA A 94 2.99 5.05 -0.55
CA ALA A 94 3.64 6.14 -1.27
C ALA A 94 5.17 6.06 -1.23
N ASP A 95 5.78 5.63 -0.12
CA ASP A 95 7.24 5.46 -0.05
C ASP A 95 7.74 4.42 -1.04
N VAL A 96 7.03 3.28 -1.14
CA VAL A 96 7.35 2.21 -2.08
C VAL A 96 7.09 2.65 -3.52
N PHE A 97 5.95 3.28 -3.78
CA PHE A 97 5.57 3.75 -5.12
C PHE A 97 6.57 4.76 -5.69
N PHE A 98 7.01 5.72 -4.87
CA PHE A 98 7.99 6.74 -5.28
C PHE A 98 9.46 6.27 -5.14
N GLY A 99 9.72 5.02 -4.78
CA GLY A 99 11.08 4.45 -4.69
C GLY A 99 11.94 5.03 -3.57
N ARG A 100 11.33 5.50 -2.48
CA ARG A 100 11.99 6.04 -1.28
C ARG A 100 12.30 4.96 -0.25
N ASP A 101 11.77 3.76 -0.45
CA ASP A 101 11.91 2.56 0.36
C ASP A 101 13.37 2.28 0.79
N LYS A 102 14.29 2.16 -0.17
CA LYS A 102 15.69 1.79 0.10
C LYS A 102 16.39 2.79 1.02
N GLN A 103 16.14 4.09 0.79
CA GLN A 103 16.74 5.16 1.60
C GLN A 103 16.21 5.15 3.02
N ILE A 104 14.90 4.97 3.20
CA ILE A 104 14.26 4.91 4.52
C ILE A 104 14.77 3.70 5.29
N LEU A 105 14.82 2.51 4.66
CA LEU A 105 15.28 1.28 5.29
C LEU A 105 16.77 1.36 5.68
N ALA A 106 17.62 1.91 4.82
CA ALA A 106 19.03 2.13 5.14
C ALA A 106 19.20 3.06 6.36
N ARG A 107 18.44 4.16 6.42
CA ARG A 107 18.45 5.06 7.58
C ARG A 107 17.99 4.36 8.85
N ARG A 108 16.91 3.58 8.79
CA ARG A 108 16.38 2.80 9.93
C ARG A 108 17.41 1.80 10.45
N LYS A 109 18.13 1.11 9.55
CA LYS A 109 19.21 0.17 9.91
C LYS A 109 20.32 0.89 10.68
N GLN A 110 20.81 2.02 10.18
CA GLN A 110 21.85 2.81 10.85
C GLN A 110 21.40 3.30 12.24
N THR A 111 20.17 3.81 12.36
CA THR A 111 19.60 4.22 13.66
C THR A 111 19.57 3.04 14.63
N LYS A 112 19.08 1.88 14.19
CA LYS A 112 19.02 0.66 15.01
C LYS A 112 20.42 0.25 15.52
N GLU A 113 21.42 0.22 14.64
CA GLU A 113 22.80 -0.12 15.01
C GLU A 113 23.38 0.85 16.04
N ARG A 114 23.19 2.17 15.85
CA ARG A 114 23.64 3.19 16.80
C ARG A 114 22.98 3.03 18.16
N THR A 115 21.66 2.88 18.19
CA THR A 115 20.90 2.68 19.44
C THR A 115 21.32 1.41 20.17
N MET A 116 21.53 0.30 19.46
CA MET A 116 21.99 -0.96 20.08
C MET A 116 23.40 -0.85 20.65
N LYS A 117 24.33 -0.18 19.96
CA LYS A 117 25.69 0.08 20.48
C LYS A 117 25.64 0.92 21.76
N GLN A 118 24.83 1.98 21.77
CA GLN A 118 24.66 2.86 22.93
C GLN A 118 24.06 2.11 24.13
N ARG A 119 23.01 1.32 23.91
CA ARG A 119 22.38 0.49 24.96
C ARG A 119 23.37 -0.49 25.58
N ARG A 120 24.19 -1.17 24.76
CA ARG A 120 25.23 -2.10 25.25
C ARG A 120 26.31 -1.37 26.07
N LYS A 121 26.72 -0.17 25.66
CA LYS A 121 27.70 0.64 26.40
C LYS A 121 27.13 1.04 27.76
N PHE A 122 25.91 1.57 27.78
CA PHE A 122 25.23 1.99 29.01
C PHE A 122 25.06 0.84 29.99
N HIS A 123 24.61 -0.33 29.51
CA HIS A 123 24.48 -1.53 30.33
C HIS A 123 25.82 -1.96 30.95
N ARG A 124 26.92 -1.97 30.18
CA ARG A 124 28.25 -2.28 30.73
C ARG A 124 28.70 -1.26 31.77
N GLN A 125 28.43 0.02 31.54
CA GLN A 125 28.75 1.08 32.50
C GLN A 125 28.00 0.88 33.83
N GLN A 126 26.71 0.51 33.77
CA GLN A 126 25.92 0.21 34.97
C GLN A 126 26.44 -1.03 35.70
N MET A 127 26.77 -2.11 34.97
CA MET A 127 27.30 -3.34 35.56
C MET A 127 28.70 -3.17 36.19
N LEU A 128 29.50 -2.21 35.72
CA LEU A 128 30.84 -1.89 36.28
C LEU A 128 30.79 -0.89 37.44
N ASN A 129 29.66 -0.18 37.59
CA ASN A 129 29.42 0.79 38.67
C ASN A 129 28.64 0.17 39.85
N LEU A 130 28.40 -1.15 39.80
CA LEU A 130 27.87 -2.01 40.87
C LEU A 130 29.02 -2.88 41.38
#